data_AF-A0A955LTA0-F1
#
_entry.id   AF-A0A955LTA0-F1
#
_cell.length_a   1.000
_cell.length_b   1.000
_cell.length_c   1.000
_cell.angle_alpha   90.00
_cell.angle_beta   90.00
_cell.angle_gamma   90.00
#
_symmetry.space_group_name_H-M   'P 1'
#
loop_
_entity.id
_entity.type
_entity.pdbx_description
1 polymer ?
#
loop_
_entity_poly.entity_id
_entity_poly.type
_entity_poly.pdbx_seq_one_letter_code
_entity_poly.pdbx_strand_id
1 'polypeptide(L)'
;MKRECKVRKRIWEVDCVSLDAVFAAAFDWKELVNILQNHRVSVRTDLPDHVIEMQVQHTVHRMCHSENSLSCAVEMILNRLYEGLMEQISNLNTCQVHALISNVDFANAKKLGGLFWAMGSDPRKEIEGSRRYLHQRSQITLIRNLKFSGRAVA
;
A
#
# COMPACT_ATOMS: atom_id res chain seq x y z
N MET A 1 -25.84 -17.82 8.60
CA MET A 1 -25.36 -16.94 7.52
C MET A 1 -24.09 -17.53 6.93
N LYS A 2 -24.14 -18.04 5.69
CA LYS A 2 -22.93 -18.42 4.96
C LYS A 2 -22.14 -17.13 4.71
N ARG A 3 -20.96 -16.99 5.31
CA ARG A 3 -20.01 -15.94 4.91
C ARG A 3 -19.63 -16.26 3.47
N GLU A 4 -20.22 -15.56 2.50
CA GLU A 4 -19.66 -15.49 1.16
C GLU A 4 -18.19 -15.09 1.34
N CYS A 5 -17.28 -16.00 1.01
CA CYS A 5 -15.88 -15.67 0.90
C CYS A 5 -15.76 -14.70 -0.27
N LYS A 6 -15.97 -13.40 -0.01
CA LYS A 6 -15.87 -12.37 -1.04
C LYS A 6 -14.44 -12.39 -1.53
N VAL A 7 -14.27 -12.84 -2.77
CA VAL A 7 -12.98 -12.87 -3.47
C VAL A 7 -12.43 -11.44 -3.43
N ARG A 8 -11.23 -11.28 -2.87
CA ARG A 8 -10.55 -9.98 -2.80
C ARG A 8 -10.16 -9.52 -4.19
N LYS A 9 -10.05 -8.21 -4.35
CA LYS A 9 -9.43 -7.64 -5.55
C LYS A 9 -7.99 -8.11 -5.65
N ARG A 10 -7.59 -8.43 -6.87
CA ARG A 10 -6.21 -8.72 -7.23
C ARG A 10 -5.38 -7.44 -7.17
N ILE A 11 -4.07 -7.56 -6.99
CA ILE A 11 -3.17 -6.40 -6.89
C ILE A 11 -3.30 -5.43 -8.09
N TRP A 12 -3.58 -5.94 -9.30
CA TRP A 12 -3.77 -5.13 -10.51
C TRP A 12 -5.13 -4.43 -10.61
N GLU A 13 -6.06 -4.74 -9.70
CA GLU A 13 -7.36 -4.07 -9.57
C GLU A 13 -7.37 -3.01 -8.46
N VAL A 14 -6.29 -2.94 -7.67
CA VAL A 14 -6.11 -1.94 -6.61
C VAL A 14 -5.71 -0.60 -7.22
N ASP A 15 -6.19 0.50 -6.63
CA ASP A 15 -5.85 1.84 -7.10
C ASP A 15 -4.39 2.19 -6.86
N CYS A 16 -3.86 3.07 -7.73
CA CYS A 16 -2.48 3.53 -7.69
C CYS A 16 -2.04 4.04 -6.31
N VAL A 17 -2.88 4.83 -5.63
CA VAL A 17 -2.50 5.46 -4.35
C VAL A 17 -2.35 4.42 -3.25
N SER A 18 -3.26 3.43 -3.18
CA SER A 18 -3.12 2.33 -2.24
C SER A 18 -1.90 1.45 -2.53
N LEU A 19 -1.59 1.21 -3.81
CA LEU A 19 -0.40 0.45 -4.21
C LEU A 19 0.89 1.18 -3.83
N ASP A 20 1.03 2.45 -4.19
CA ASP A 20 2.21 3.24 -3.84
C ASP A 20 2.42 3.31 -2.34
N ALA A 21 1.33 3.53 -1.59
CA ALA A 21 1.42 3.64 -0.14
C ALA A 21 1.76 2.31 0.54
N VAL A 22 1.25 1.18 0.05
CA VAL A 22 1.65 -0.13 0.59
C VAL A 22 3.09 -0.46 0.21
N PHE A 23 3.54 -0.15 -1.01
CA PHE A 23 4.92 -0.42 -1.40
C PHE A 23 5.93 0.38 -0.58
N ALA A 24 5.68 1.68 -0.41
CA ALA A 24 6.51 2.54 0.41
C ALA A 24 6.54 2.12 1.89
N ALA A 25 5.47 1.50 2.39
CA ALA A 25 5.37 1.09 3.80
C ALA A 25 5.87 -0.34 4.07
N ALA A 26 5.76 -1.23 3.08
CA ALA A 26 5.98 -2.67 3.28
C ALA A 26 7.38 -3.15 2.87
N PHE A 27 8.07 -2.41 2.00
CA PHE A 27 9.33 -2.85 1.42
C PHE A 27 10.42 -1.79 1.53
N ASP A 28 11.64 -2.24 1.84
CA ASP A 28 12.84 -1.49 1.46
C ASP A 28 13.03 -1.59 -0.06
N TRP A 29 13.47 -0.51 -0.71
CA TRP A 29 13.66 -0.54 -2.17
C TRP A 29 14.66 -1.60 -2.62
N LYS A 30 15.63 -1.99 -1.78
CA LYS A 30 16.57 -3.09 -2.04
C LYS A 30 15.88 -4.45 -2.04
N GLU A 31 14.86 -4.65 -1.21
CA GLU A 31 14.03 -5.86 -1.25
C GLU A 31 13.26 -5.93 -2.57
N LEU A 32 12.72 -4.80 -3.02
CA LEU A 32 12.07 -4.69 -4.33
C LEU A 32 13.02 -4.97 -5.49
N VAL A 33 14.29 -4.56 -5.41
CA VAL A 33 15.32 -4.94 -6.41
C VAL A 33 15.47 -6.45 -6.50
N ASN A 34 15.59 -7.14 -5.37
CA ASN A 34 15.72 -8.60 -5.35
C ASN A 34 14.49 -9.27 -5.98
N ILE A 35 13.28 -8.78 -5.69
CA ILE A 35 12.05 -9.27 -6.30
C ILE A 35 12.11 -9.04 -7.82
N LEU A 36 12.42 -7.83 -8.29
CA LEU A 36 12.53 -7.52 -9.72
C LEU A 36 13.52 -8.45 -10.44
N GLN A 37 14.71 -8.66 -9.87
CA GLN A 37 15.74 -9.51 -10.45
C GLN A 37 15.32 -10.98 -10.52
N ASN A 38 14.66 -11.51 -9.48
CA ASN A 38 14.11 -12.88 -9.48
C ASN A 38 13.06 -13.08 -10.59
N HIS A 39 12.40 -12.00 -11.01
CA HIS A 39 11.45 -11.98 -12.12
C HIS A 39 12.05 -11.47 -13.44
N ARG A 40 13.39 -11.53 -13.57
CA ARG A 40 14.16 -11.19 -14.79
C ARG A 40 14.02 -9.74 -15.24
N VAL A 41 13.74 -8.82 -14.32
CA VAL A 41 13.72 -7.38 -14.58
C VAL A 41 15.07 -6.78 -14.21
N SER A 42 15.71 -6.14 -15.19
CA SER A 42 16.98 -5.45 -14.98
C SER A 42 16.76 -4.12 -14.25
N VAL A 43 17.60 -3.87 -13.24
CA VAL A 43 17.61 -2.62 -12.48
C VAL A 43 18.97 -1.96 -12.64
N ARG A 44 18.98 -0.66 -12.96
CA ARG A 44 20.19 0.15 -13.00
C ARG A 44 20.63 0.47 -11.57
N THR A 45 21.88 0.15 -11.24
CA THR A 45 22.45 0.32 -9.89
C THR A 45 23.62 1.30 -9.87
N ASP A 46 23.88 1.97 -11.00
CA ASP A 46 24.93 2.97 -11.23
C ASP A 46 24.46 4.41 -10.96
N LEU A 47 23.24 4.60 -10.45
CA LEU A 47 22.62 5.90 -10.17
C LEU A 47 22.65 6.20 -8.66
N PRO A 48 22.41 7.46 -8.25
CA PRO A 48 22.22 7.78 -6.83
C PRO A 48 21.04 7.01 -6.22
N ASP A 49 21.16 6.60 -4.95
CA ASP A 49 20.17 5.76 -4.25
C ASP A 49 18.73 6.24 -4.37
N HIS A 50 18.47 7.54 -4.17
CA HIS A 50 17.11 8.10 -4.27
C HIS A 50 16.52 7.99 -5.69
N VAL A 51 17.36 8.02 -6.73
CA VAL A 51 16.94 7.81 -8.12
C VAL A 51 16.63 6.34 -8.36
N ILE A 52 17.46 5.44 -7.84
CA ILE A 52 17.25 3.99 -7.93
C ILE A 52 15.95 3.63 -7.22
N GLU A 53 15.74 4.11 -6.00
CA GLU A 53 14.54 3.88 -5.21
C GLU A 53 13.29 4.28 -5.98
N MET A 54 13.25 5.52 -6.51
CA MET A 54 12.13 5.99 -7.31
C MET A 54 11.90 5.14 -8.57
N GLN A 55 12.97 4.75 -9.28
CA GLN A 55 12.88 3.89 -10.45
C GLN A 55 12.31 2.51 -10.10
N VAL A 56 12.76 1.92 -9.00
CA VAL A 56 12.33 0.60 -8.51
C VAL A 56 10.86 0.64 -8.11
N GLN A 57 10.46 1.60 -7.28
CA GLN A 57 9.07 1.81 -6.88
C GLN A 57 8.15 1.98 -8.10
N HIS A 58 8.54 2.83 -9.05
CA HIS A 58 7.79 3.04 -10.30
C HIS A 58 7.68 1.76 -11.15
N THR A 59 8.77 0.99 -11.23
CA THR A 59 8.79 -0.24 -12.01
C THR A 59 7.87 -1.31 -11.41
N VAL A 60 7.94 -1.52 -10.09
CA VAL A 60 7.06 -2.46 -9.38
C VAL A 60 5.61 -2.03 -9.52
N HIS A 61 5.31 -0.74 -9.30
CA HIS A 61 3.97 -0.18 -9.50
C HIS A 61 3.40 -0.51 -10.88
N ARG A 62 4.12 -0.16 -11.94
CA ARG A 62 3.66 -0.37 -13.31
C ARG A 62 3.42 -1.85 -13.60
N MET A 63 4.30 -2.72 -13.14
CA MET A 63 4.14 -4.16 -13.34
C MET A 63 2.95 -4.73 -12.57
N CYS A 64 2.71 -4.23 -11.35
CA CYS A 64 1.59 -4.66 -10.52
C CYS A 64 0.21 -4.27 -11.06
N HIS A 65 0.11 -3.43 -12.10
CA HIS A 65 -1.13 -3.13 -12.84
C HIS A 65 -1.46 -4.11 -13.97
N SER A 66 -0.81 -5.28 -13.99
CA SER A 66 -1.15 -6.37 -14.91
C SER A 66 -0.98 -7.72 -14.24
N GLU A 67 -1.67 -8.74 -14.73
CA GLU A 67 -1.46 -10.12 -14.28
C GLU A 67 -0.12 -10.64 -14.82
N ASN A 68 0.84 -10.84 -13.92
CA ASN A 68 2.14 -11.43 -14.24
C ASN A 68 2.75 -12.06 -12.97
N SER A 69 3.87 -12.76 -13.14
CA SER A 69 4.53 -13.48 -12.05
C SER A 69 4.99 -12.56 -10.91
N LEU A 70 5.45 -11.35 -11.21
CA LEU A 70 5.86 -10.38 -10.20
C LEU A 70 4.65 -9.88 -9.41
N SER A 71 3.55 -9.52 -10.09
CA SER A 71 2.30 -9.10 -9.45
C SER A 71 1.81 -10.16 -8.47
N CYS A 72 1.79 -11.43 -8.88
CA CYS A 72 1.40 -12.53 -8.00
C CYS A 72 2.34 -12.70 -6.80
N ALA A 73 3.66 -12.61 -7.00
CA ALA A 73 4.63 -12.72 -5.92
C ALA A 73 4.49 -11.59 -4.88
N VAL A 74 4.35 -10.35 -5.35
CA VAL A 74 4.15 -9.17 -4.49
C VAL A 74 2.82 -9.28 -3.74
N GLU A 75 1.73 -9.67 -4.42
CA GLU A 75 0.43 -9.88 -3.79
C GLU A 75 0.51 -10.94 -2.68
N MET A 76 1.18 -12.07 -2.92
CA MET A 76 1.37 -13.11 -1.92
C MET A 76 2.11 -12.59 -0.68
N ILE A 77 3.16 -11.80 -0.88
CA ILE A 77 3.92 -11.20 0.23
C ILE A 77 3.02 -10.24 1.03
N LEU A 78 2.29 -9.34 0.36
CA LEU A 78 1.40 -8.38 1.01
C LEU A 78 0.27 -9.08 1.77
N ASN A 79 -0.34 -10.12 1.19
CA ASN A 79 -1.37 -10.91 1.83
C ASN A 79 -0.87 -11.58 3.10
N ARG A 80 0.34 -12.14 3.07
CA ARG A 80 0.97 -12.75 4.24
C ARG A 80 1.33 -11.71 5.31
N LEU A 81 1.88 -10.58 4.91
CA LEU A 81 2.28 -9.51 5.84
C LEU A 81 1.10 -8.90 6.59
N TYR A 82 -0.06 -8.82 5.94
CA TYR A 82 -1.22 -8.08 6.45
C TYR A 82 -2.46 -8.93 6.70
N GLU A 83 -2.33 -10.27 6.70
CA GLU A 83 -3.43 -11.23 6.87
C GLU A 83 -4.36 -10.89 8.05
N GLY A 84 -3.81 -10.61 9.24
CA GLY A 84 -4.63 -10.31 10.42
C GLY A 84 -5.42 -9.01 10.29
N LEU A 85 -4.85 -7.98 9.67
CA LEU A 85 -5.54 -6.70 9.45
C LEU A 85 -6.58 -6.82 8.33
N MET A 86 -6.22 -7.57 7.30
CA MET A 86 -7.10 -7.97 6.22
C MET A 86 -8.35 -8.68 6.76
N GLU A 87 -8.18 -9.67 7.65
CA GLU A 87 -9.27 -10.39 8.30
C GLU A 87 -10.10 -9.45 9.20
N GLN A 88 -9.45 -8.60 9.98
CA GLN A 88 -10.12 -7.62 10.83
C GLN A 88 -11.06 -6.74 9.99
N ILE A 89 -10.56 -6.11 8.92
CA ILE A 89 -11.36 -5.23 8.05
C ILE A 89 -12.53 -5.98 7.43
N SER A 90 -12.34 -7.22 6.98
CA SER A 90 -13.42 -8.04 6.41
C SER A 90 -14.54 -8.35 7.41
N ASN A 91 -14.26 -8.37 8.71
CA ASN A 91 -15.25 -8.61 9.77
C ASN A 91 -15.97 -7.32 10.23
N LEU A 92 -15.49 -6.13 9.86
CA LEU A 92 -16.10 -4.86 10.23
C LEU A 92 -17.16 -4.41 9.23
N ASN A 93 -18.23 -3.77 9.70
CA ASN A 93 -19.15 -3.03 8.82
C ASN A 93 -18.57 -1.66 8.42
N THR A 94 -19.21 -0.97 7.47
CA THR A 94 -18.74 0.32 6.93
C THR A 94 -18.49 1.39 8.02
N CYS A 95 -19.41 1.52 8.99
CA CYS A 95 -19.27 2.49 10.08
C CYS A 95 -18.08 2.14 10.99
N GLN A 96 -17.87 0.86 11.28
CA GLN A 96 -16.75 0.39 12.08
C GLN A 96 -15.41 0.58 11.35
N VAL A 97 -15.36 0.32 10.04
CA VAL A 97 -14.18 0.63 9.20
C VAL A 97 -13.88 2.13 9.25
N HIS A 98 -14.90 2.98 9.09
CA HIS A 98 -14.74 4.42 9.16
C HIS A 98 -14.22 4.90 10.53
N ALA A 99 -14.76 4.36 11.62
CA ALA A 99 -14.29 4.66 12.97
C ALA A 99 -12.85 4.21 13.20
N LEU A 100 -12.46 3.04 12.66
CA LEU A 100 -11.09 2.53 12.74
C LEU A 100 -10.10 3.48 12.05
N ILE A 101 -10.37 3.88 10.81
CA ILE A 101 -9.47 4.77 10.05
C ILE A 101 -9.45 6.20 10.60
N SER A 102 -10.53 6.63 11.27
CA SER A 102 -10.60 7.93 11.93
C SER A 102 -9.68 8.01 13.15
N ASN A 103 -9.30 6.87 13.73
CA ASN A 103 -8.39 6.79 14.87
C ASN A 103 -7.02 6.20 14.51
N VAL A 104 -6.66 6.19 13.22
CA VAL A 104 -5.33 5.79 12.77
C VAL A 104 -4.25 6.73 13.29
N ASP A 105 -3.20 6.13 13.83
CA ASP A 105 -1.91 6.76 14.04
C ASP A 105 -1.09 6.69 12.75
N PHE A 106 -0.78 7.86 12.17
CA PHE A 106 -0.03 7.99 10.93
C PHE A 106 1.49 7.88 11.13
N ALA A 107 1.98 7.83 12.38
CA ALA A 107 3.39 7.59 12.66
C ALA A 107 3.78 6.11 12.42
N ASN A 108 2.82 5.19 12.48
CA ASN A 108 3.07 3.76 12.27
C ASN A 108 2.93 3.37 10.80
N ALA A 109 4.02 3.50 10.04
CA ALA A 109 4.07 3.19 8.60
C ALA A 109 3.57 1.78 8.26
N LYS A 110 3.97 0.75 9.03
CA LYS A 110 3.56 -0.64 8.78
C LYS A 110 2.05 -0.84 8.93
N LYS A 111 1.44 -0.27 9.98
CA LYS A 111 -0.01 -0.33 10.17
C LYS A 111 -0.74 0.43 9.05
N LEU A 112 -0.20 1.57 8.64
CA LEU A 112 -0.78 2.38 7.57
C LEU A 112 -0.73 1.66 6.21
N GLY A 113 0.42 1.05 5.87
CA GLY A 113 0.57 0.21 4.67
C GLY A 113 -0.43 -0.95 4.66
N GLY A 114 -0.59 -1.63 5.79
CA GLY A 114 -1.58 -2.69 5.93
C GLY A 114 -3.02 -2.21 5.73
N LEU A 115 -3.37 -1.00 6.17
CA LEU A 115 -4.71 -0.45 5.95
C LEU A 115 -4.95 -0.08 4.49
N PHE A 116 -3.93 0.47 3.81
CA PHE A 116 -4.01 0.69 2.37
C PHE A 116 -4.19 -0.60 1.59
N TRP A 117 -3.45 -1.66 1.95
CA TRP A 117 -3.64 -2.96 1.33
C TRP A 117 -5.02 -3.57 1.63
N ALA A 118 -5.41 -3.59 2.90
CA ALA A 118 -6.65 -4.23 3.32
C ALA A 118 -7.88 -3.55 2.73
N MET A 119 -7.91 -2.21 2.65
CA MET A 119 -9.02 -1.48 2.04
C MET A 119 -8.93 -1.40 0.51
N GLY A 120 -7.72 -1.30 -0.04
CA GLY A 120 -7.50 -1.27 -1.49
C GLY A 120 -7.92 -2.59 -2.15
N SER A 121 -7.59 -3.72 -1.51
CA SER A 121 -7.98 -5.07 -1.96
C SER A 121 -9.41 -5.48 -1.58
N ASP A 122 -10.13 -4.65 -0.80
CA ASP A 122 -11.50 -4.96 -0.40
C ASP A 122 -12.48 -4.77 -1.58
N PRO A 123 -13.35 -5.75 -1.86
CA PRO A 123 -14.31 -5.65 -2.96
C PRO A 123 -15.54 -4.79 -2.62
N ARG A 124 -15.77 -4.44 -1.36
CA ARG A 124 -16.96 -3.69 -0.91
C ARG A 124 -16.92 -2.25 -1.40
N LYS A 125 -17.90 -1.86 -2.22
CA LYS A 125 -18.04 -0.48 -2.70
C LYS A 125 -18.42 0.48 -1.58
N GLU A 126 -19.07 -0.02 -0.54
CA GLU A 126 -19.56 0.77 0.59
C GLU A 126 -18.43 1.39 1.41
N ILE A 127 -17.23 0.79 1.40
CA ILE A 127 -16.06 1.31 2.12
C ILE A 127 -15.19 2.26 1.27
N GLU A 128 -15.56 2.52 0.02
CA GLU A 128 -14.82 3.40 -0.89
C GLU A 128 -14.62 4.80 -0.28
N GLY A 129 -15.66 5.36 0.35
CA GLY A 129 -15.58 6.65 1.03
C GLY A 129 -14.54 6.65 2.15
N SER A 130 -14.48 5.58 2.93
CA SER A 130 -13.48 5.35 3.97
C SER A 130 -12.07 5.21 3.39
N ARG A 131 -11.89 4.50 2.28
CA ARG A 131 -10.61 4.39 1.59
C ARG A 131 -10.09 5.77 1.13
N ARG A 132 -10.94 6.55 0.45
CA ARG A 132 -10.58 7.91 0.01
C ARG A 132 -10.26 8.84 1.18
N TYR A 133 -10.99 8.72 2.29
CA TYR A 133 -10.69 9.46 3.51
C TYR A 133 -9.29 9.13 4.05
N LEU A 134 -8.89 7.85 4.07
CA LEU A 134 -7.54 7.47 4.48
C LEU A 134 -6.47 8.07 3.56
N HIS A 135 -6.67 8.01 2.22
CA HIS A 135 -5.75 8.63 1.25
C HIS A 135 -5.57 10.12 1.54
N GLN A 136 -6.68 10.86 1.60
CA GLN A 136 -6.67 12.30 1.82
C GLN A 136 -6.01 12.68 3.15
N ARG A 137 -6.36 11.97 4.24
CA ARG A 137 -5.81 12.26 5.56
C ARG A 137 -4.31 11.96 5.63
N SER A 138 -3.84 10.91 4.95
CA SER A 138 -2.41 10.59 4.86
C SER A 138 -1.66 11.69 4.12
N GLN A 139 -2.16 12.12 2.96
CA GLN A 139 -1.57 13.20 2.17
C GLN A 139 -1.51 14.52 2.96
N ILE A 140 -2.61 14.92 3.61
CA ILE A 140 -2.65 16.14 4.44
C ILE A 140 -1.63 16.05 5.58
N THR A 141 -1.51 14.89 6.24
CA THR A 141 -0.55 14.69 7.34
C THR A 141 0.88 14.82 6.85
N LEU A 142 1.23 14.17 5.75
CA LEU A 142 2.57 14.25 5.15
C LEU A 142 2.92 15.69 4.75
N ILE A 143 2.01 16.40 4.06
CA ILE A 143 2.23 17.79 3.63
C ILE A 143 2.40 18.72 4.85
N ARG A 144 1.59 18.54 5.90
CA ARG A 144 1.74 19.33 7.14
C ARG A 144 3.09 19.07 7.78
N ASN A 145 3.50 17.81 7.88
CA ASN A 145 4.80 17.45 8.45
C ASN A 145 5.95 18.12 7.69
N LEU A 146 5.90 18.14 6.35
CA LEU A 146 6.88 18.85 5.51
C LEU A 146 6.91 20.37 5.76
N LYS A 147 5.73 21.00 5.88
CA LYS A 147 5.62 22.45 6.15
C LYS A 147 6.19 22.84 7.52
N PHE A 148 6.03 21.98 8.51
CA PHE A 148 6.45 22.27 9.89
C PHE A 148 7.84 21.71 10.25
N SER A 149 8.39 20.77 9.46
CA SER A 149 9.80 20.36 9.55
C SER A 149 10.76 21.38 8.92
N GLY A 150 10.25 22.33 8.13
CA GLY A 150 11.03 23.43 7.52
C GLY A 150 11.37 24.61 8.44
N ARG A 151 11.18 24.51 9.77
CA ARG A 151 11.59 25.54 10.75
C ARG A 151 12.97 25.27 11.38
N ALA A 152 13.90 24.73 10.60
CA ALA A 152 15.32 24.70 10.93
C ALA A 152 16.14 25.00 9.66
N VAL A 153 15.91 26.17 9.08
CA VAL A 153 16.92 26.86 8.27
C VAL A 153 17.01 28.27 8.85
N ALA A 154 17.82 28.38 9.90
CA ALA A 154 18.38 29.62 10.41
C ALA A 154 19.90 29.45 10.39
#